data_AF-A0A397CTV0-F1
#
_entry.id   AF-A0A397CTV0-F1
#
_cell.length_a   1.000
_cell.length_b   1.000
_cell.length_c   1.000
_cell.angle_alpha   90.00
_cell.angle_beta   90.00
_cell.angle_gamma   90.00
#
_symmetry.space_group_name_H-M   'P 1'
#
loop_
_entity.id
_entity.type
_entity.pdbx_description
1 polymer ?
#
loop_
_entity_poly.entity_id
_entity_poly.type
_entity_poly.pdbx_seq_one_letter_code
_entity_poly.pdbx_strand_id
1 'polypeptide(L)'
;MNIVDEPVVEALPETQGSGVFHFPDGSQYDGDYQSFNQVVMRHGRGTFINGPEKYNGSWHKDQMEGKGSFVNGNAYCQGATIMYDGFQSAFHGICPRLLFHGWVLNSEAKYALGFIGIVLMGILLEWWGEFQDQLHRRLLRTLVVPPSPDTSTAHEDPDLDIELSLEDTLLPADQRAQRRRSLPFSARAVLAASYMGMMALAYFIMLVVMSYESGFFVAAVLGMGLGFFFFRDVDALHPSGNPDPCCST
;
A
#
# COMPACT_ATOMS: atom_id res chain seq x y z
N MET A 1 21.74 63.30 -51.14
CA MET A 1 21.35 61.99 -50.58
C MET A 1 21.53 62.12 -49.07
N ASN A 2 20.53 62.67 -48.38
CA ASN A 2 20.64 62.91 -46.94
C ASN A 2 20.16 61.65 -46.23
N ILE A 3 21.09 61.05 -45.50
CA ILE A 3 20.84 59.94 -44.57
C ILE A 3 19.98 60.54 -43.46
N VAL A 4 18.75 60.05 -43.33
CA VAL A 4 17.93 60.31 -42.15
C VAL A 4 18.27 59.17 -41.21
N ASP A 5 19.15 59.44 -40.24
CA ASP A 5 19.42 58.52 -39.15
C ASP A 5 18.12 58.30 -38.36
N GLU A 6 17.64 57.05 -38.30
CA GLU A 6 16.60 56.64 -37.36
C GLU A 6 17.13 56.88 -35.93
N PRO A 7 16.33 57.46 -35.01
CA PRO A 7 16.76 57.62 -33.64
C PRO A 7 16.88 56.23 -33.01
N VAL A 8 18.10 55.89 -32.57
CA VAL A 8 18.38 54.76 -31.70
C VAL A 8 17.54 54.96 -30.43
N VAL A 9 16.50 54.13 -30.27
CA VAL A 9 15.73 54.04 -29.02
C VAL A 9 16.68 53.52 -27.96
N GLU A 10 17.18 54.44 -27.14
CA GLU A 10 18.02 54.15 -25.99
C GLU A 10 17.22 53.27 -25.03
N ALA A 11 17.53 51.97 -24.99
CA ALA A 11 16.89 51.03 -24.09
C ALA A 11 17.25 51.44 -22.65
N LEU A 12 16.28 52.03 -21.95
CA LEU A 12 16.37 52.36 -20.53
C LEU A 12 16.76 51.12 -19.71
N PRO A 13 17.48 51.27 -18.58
CA PRO A 13 18.00 50.16 -17.81
C PRO A 13 16.85 49.22 -17.39
N GLU A 14 16.96 47.99 -17.86
CA GLU A 14 16.02 46.91 -17.58
C GLU A 14 16.17 46.50 -16.11
N THR A 15 15.30 47.02 -15.24
CA THR A 15 15.36 46.70 -13.81
C THR A 15 14.83 45.29 -13.60
N GLN A 16 15.72 44.39 -13.18
CA GLN A 16 15.37 43.06 -12.69
C GLN A 16 15.28 43.08 -11.17
N GLY A 17 14.28 42.44 -10.61
CA GLY A 17 14.07 42.35 -9.17
C GLY A 17 13.17 41.18 -8.79
N SER A 18 12.91 41.03 -7.51
CA SER A 18 11.96 40.07 -6.96
C SER A 18 11.05 40.79 -5.98
N GLY A 19 9.75 40.50 -6.01
CA GLY A 19 8.79 41.25 -5.23
C GLY A 19 7.38 40.71 -5.30
N VAL A 20 6.52 41.30 -4.46
CA VAL A 20 5.12 40.93 -4.33
C VAL A 20 4.24 42.00 -4.97
N PHE A 21 3.46 41.61 -5.98
CA PHE A 21 2.47 42.47 -6.63
C PHE A 21 1.06 42.07 -6.20
N HIS A 22 0.27 43.08 -5.85
CA HIS A 22 -1.16 42.93 -5.58
C HIS A 22 -1.93 43.57 -6.73
N PHE A 23 -2.84 42.81 -7.33
CA PHE A 23 -3.62 43.27 -8.47
C PHE A 23 -5.03 43.73 -8.04
N PRO A 24 -5.67 44.62 -8.82
CA PRO A 24 -7.01 45.12 -8.49
C PRO A 24 -8.12 44.06 -8.49
N ASP A 25 -7.91 42.95 -9.19
CA ASP A 25 -8.82 41.79 -9.22
C ASP A 25 -8.72 40.92 -7.95
N GLY A 26 -7.82 41.26 -7.01
CA GLY A 26 -7.55 40.50 -5.80
C GLY A 26 -6.51 39.39 -5.98
N SER A 27 -5.96 39.22 -7.20
CA SER A 27 -4.86 38.29 -7.42
C SER A 27 -3.55 38.85 -6.86
N GLN A 28 -2.62 37.95 -6.55
CA GLN A 28 -1.31 38.27 -6.00
C GLN A 28 -0.23 37.52 -6.79
N TYR A 29 0.90 38.17 -7.04
CA TYR A 29 2.10 37.53 -7.55
C TYR A 29 3.25 37.73 -6.58
N ASP A 30 4.02 36.69 -6.32
CA ASP A 30 5.26 36.72 -5.53
C ASP A 30 6.37 36.04 -6.34
N GLY A 31 7.33 36.82 -6.82
CA GLY A 31 8.44 36.28 -7.61
C GLY A 31 9.24 37.33 -8.37
N ASP A 32 10.01 36.83 -9.33
CA ASP A 32 10.91 37.67 -10.12
C ASP A 32 10.13 38.54 -11.13
N TYR A 33 10.65 39.72 -11.39
CA TYR A 33 10.06 40.67 -12.34
C TYR A 33 11.14 41.41 -13.10
N GLN A 34 10.76 41.89 -14.28
CA GLN A 34 11.65 42.64 -15.15
C GLN A 34 10.88 43.78 -15.81
N SER A 35 11.50 44.98 -15.83
CA SER A 35 10.90 46.16 -16.46
C SER A 35 11.29 46.25 -17.92
N PHE A 36 10.33 46.10 -18.83
CA PHE A 36 10.49 46.31 -20.26
C PHE A 36 9.81 47.62 -20.66
N ASN A 37 10.55 48.58 -21.23
CA ASN A 37 10.01 49.87 -21.67
C ASN A 37 9.17 50.60 -20.58
N GLN A 38 9.70 50.64 -19.35
CA GLN A 38 9.02 51.20 -18.16
C GLN A 38 7.76 50.44 -17.70
N VAL A 39 7.47 49.27 -18.26
CA VAL A 39 6.39 48.38 -17.80
C VAL A 39 7.00 47.20 -17.05
N VAL A 40 6.64 47.06 -15.78
CA VAL A 40 7.05 45.91 -14.96
C VAL A 40 6.21 44.71 -15.33
N MET A 41 6.87 43.63 -15.76
CA MET A 41 6.25 42.36 -16.13
C MET A 41 6.80 41.23 -15.27
N ARG A 42 5.99 40.21 -15.02
CA ARG A 42 6.42 38.97 -14.35
C ARG A 42 7.46 38.26 -15.23
N HIS A 43 8.54 37.81 -14.61
CA HIS A 43 9.64 37.14 -15.30
C HIS A 43 10.28 36.10 -14.35
N GLY A 44 11.14 35.21 -14.84
CA GLY A 44 11.90 34.30 -13.97
C GLY A 44 11.00 33.28 -13.26
N ARG A 45 11.16 33.06 -11.95
CA ARG A 45 10.31 32.14 -11.17
C ARG A 45 9.37 32.92 -10.26
N GLY A 46 8.13 32.46 -10.14
CA GLY A 46 7.17 33.11 -9.26
C GLY A 46 5.90 32.32 -9.03
N THR A 47 5.22 32.71 -7.95
CA THR A 47 3.94 32.16 -7.51
C THR A 47 2.83 33.18 -7.76
N PHE A 48 1.83 32.81 -8.55
CA PHE A 48 0.63 33.61 -8.78
C PHE A 48 -0.56 32.98 -8.06
N ILE A 49 -1.36 33.77 -7.36
CA ILE A 49 -2.52 33.34 -6.59
C ILE A 49 -3.71 34.16 -7.10
N ASN A 50 -4.74 33.49 -7.59
CA ASN A 50 -5.99 34.11 -8.02
C ASN A 50 -7.16 33.45 -7.29
N GLY A 51 -7.57 34.06 -6.17
CA GLY A 51 -8.58 33.48 -5.30
C GLY A 51 -8.18 32.08 -4.82
N PRO A 52 -8.90 31.01 -5.18
CA PRO A 52 -8.57 29.66 -4.76
C PRO A 52 -7.57 28.96 -5.71
N GLU A 53 -7.23 29.58 -6.84
CA GLU A 53 -6.25 29.05 -7.79
C GLU A 53 -4.84 29.55 -7.47
N LYS A 54 -3.84 28.68 -7.63
CA LYS A 54 -2.44 29.02 -7.38
C LYS A 54 -1.52 28.39 -8.44
N TYR A 55 -0.73 29.20 -9.11
CA TYR A 55 0.30 28.75 -10.03
C TYR A 55 1.69 28.99 -9.43
N ASN A 56 2.56 28.00 -9.47
CA ASN A 56 3.98 28.16 -9.14
C ASN A 56 4.81 27.63 -10.31
N GLY A 57 5.55 28.51 -10.98
CA GLY A 57 6.34 28.11 -12.14
C GLY A 57 7.19 29.24 -12.70
N SER A 58 7.72 29.02 -13.90
CA SER A 58 8.48 30.04 -14.60
C SER A 58 7.56 30.98 -15.40
N TRP A 59 8.05 32.19 -15.59
CA TRP A 59 7.36 33.32 -16.21
C TRP A 59 8.29 34.00 -17.20
N HIS A 60 7.73 34.43 -18.33
CA HIS A 60 8.42 35.22 -19.33
C HIS A 60 7.45 36.26 -19.88
N LYS A 61 7.71 37.55 -19.62
CA LYS A 61 6.90 38.68 -20.12
C LYS A 61 5.41 38.50 -19.83
N ASP A 62 5.08 38.29 -18.55
CA ASP A 62 3.72 38.04 -18.05
C ASP A 62 3.03 36.76 -18.54
N GLN A 63 3.72 35.91 -19.31
CA GLN A 63 3.23 34.60 -19.71
C GLN A 63 3.83 33.51 -18.82
N MET A 64 3.01 32.53 -18.46
CA MET A 64 3.46 31.31 -17.81
C MET A 64 4.27 30.50 -18.83
N GLU A 65 5.53 30.20 -18.53
CA GLU A 65 6.41 29.47 -19.44
C GLU A 65 7.16 28.36 -18.69
N GLY A 66 7.47 27.26 -19.38
CA GLY A 66 8.23 26.14 -18.82
C GLY A 66 7.40 25.20 -17.92
N LYS A 67 8.07 24.56 -16.96
CA LYS A 67 7.43 23.63 -16.00
C LYS A 67 6.91 24.43 -14.80
N GLY A 68 5.62 24.31 -14.53
CA GLY A 68 4.97 24.88 -13.34
C GLY A 68 3.92 23.92 -12.78
N SER A 69 3.50 24.17 -11.54
CA SER A 69 2.41 23.48 -10.85
C SER A 69 1.22 24.43 -10.74
N PHE A 70 0.06 24.03 -11.27
CA PHE A 70 -1.18 24.77 -11.20
C PHE A 70 -2.17 24.07 -10.26
N VAL A 71 -2.59 24.78 -9.23
CA VAL A 71 -3.57 24.42 -8.21
C VAL A 71 -4.90 25.02 -8.66
N ASN A 72 -5.88 24.18 -8.98
CA ASN A 72 -7.27 24.64 -9.13
C ASN A 72 -7.96 24.60 -7.76
N GLY A 73 -8.67 25.67 -7.42
CA GLY A 73 -9.36 25.86 -6.16
C GLY A 73 -10.46 24.85 -5.81
N ASN A 74 -11.01 24.15 -6.81
CA ASN A 74 -12.12 23.21 -6.63
C ASN A 74 -11.70 21.72 -6.66
N ALA A 75 -10.40 21.42 -6.73
CA ALA A 75 -9.92 20.04 -6.83
C ALA A 75 -9.66 19.43 -5.44
N TYR A 76 -10.31 18.29 -5.14
CA TYR A 76 -10.09 17.48 -3.92
C TYR A 76 -8.62 17.08 -3.72
N CYS A 77 -7.89 16.87 -4.83
CA CYS A 77 -6.43 16.66 -4.80
C CYS A 77 -5.80 16.94 -6.17
N GLN A 78 -4.49 17.20 -6.19
CA GLN A 78 -3.76 17.71 -7.37
C GLN A 78 -2.72 16.72 -7.87
N GLY A 79 -2.92 16.19 -9.08
CA GLY A 79 -2.08 15.15 -9.64
C GLY A 79 -2.36 13.78 -9.00
N ALA A 80 -1.72 12.74 -9.53
CA ALA A 80 -1.89 11.40 -8.99
C ALA A 80 -0.58 10.61 -9.03
N THR A 81 -0.16 10.10 -7.87
CA THR A 81 1.10 9.38 -7.69
C THR A 81 0.84 8.03 -7.03
N ILE A 82 1.77 7.09 -7.26
CA ILE A 82 1.75 5.75 -6.66
C ILE A 82 2.63 5.73 -5.39
N MET A 83 3.58 6.66 -5.27
CA MET A 83 4.55 6.75 -4.18
C MET A 83 4.62 8.20 -3.67
N TYR A 84 4.49 8.39 -2.36
CA TYR A 84 4.75 9.66 -1.68
C TYR A 84 6.20 9.74 -1.16
N ASP A 85 6.71 10.96 -0.99
CA ASP A 85 8.02 11.20 -0.37
C ASP A 85 7.88 11.14 1.16
N GLY A 86 7.87 9.92 1.69
CA GLY A 86 7.61 9.63 3.10
C GLY A 86 6.12 9.52 3.46
N PHE A 87 5.82 9.36 4.77
CA PHE A 87 4.44 9.25 5.26
C PHE A 87 3.71 10.58 5.17
N GLN A 88 2.82 10.69 4.18
CA GLN A 88 2.01 11.88 3.95
C GLN A 88 0.52 11.52 3.98
N SER A 89 -0.31 12.52 4.24
CA SER A 89 -1.76 12.38 4.27
C SER A 89 -2.38 12.98 3.01
N ALA A 90 -3.41 12.30 2.46
CA ALA A 90 -4.08 12.74 1.24
C ALA A 90 -4.95 14.00 1.41
N PHE A 91 -5.24 14.43 2.64
CA PHE A 91 -6.05 15.62 2.91
C PHE A 91 -5.28 16.90 2.51
N HIS A 92 -5.66 17.50 1.36
CA HIS A 92 -5.06 18.70 0.72
C HIS A 92 -3.81 18.47 -0.15
N GLY A 93 -3.54 17.23 -0.56
CA GLY A 93 -2.33 16.86 -1.32
C GLY A 93 -2.58 16.31 -2.73
N ILE A 94 -1.69 15.40 -3.14
CA ILE A 94 -1.74 14.68 -4.42
C ILE A 94 -2.68 13.48 -4.29
N CYS A 95 -3.51 13.17 -5.28
CA CYS A 95 -4.46 12.05 -5.20
C CYS A 95 -3.72 10.71 -5.23
N PRO A 96 -4.00 9.78 -4.30
CA PRO A 96 -3.38 8.46 -4.36
C PRO A 96 -3.96 7.64 -5.50
N ARG A 97 -3.10 6.94 -6.26
CA ARG A 97 -3.51 5.89 -7.22
C ARG A 97 -3.43 4.54 -6.53
N LEU A 98 -4.56 3.81 -6.51
CA LEU A 98 -4.63 2.49 -5.90
C LEU A 98 -4.48 1.38 -6.96
N LEU A 99 -3.42 0.57 -6.87
CA LEU A 99 -3.06 -0.61 -7.68
C LEU A 99 -2.94 -0.43 -9.22
N PHE A 100 -3.79 0.35 -9.87
CA PHE A 100 -3.83 0.52 -11.32
C PHE A 100 -3.92 2.00 -11.71
N HIS A 101 -3.36 2.34 -12.88
CA HIS A 101 -3.36 3.70 -13.44
C HIS A 101 -4.75 4.35 -13.56
N GLY A 102 -5.82 3.54 -13.64
CA GLY A 102 -7.20 4.00 -13.81
C GLY A 102 -7.99 4.30 -12.53
N TRP A 103 -7.52 3.87 -11.35
CA TRP A 103 -8.23 4.09 -10.09
C TRP A 103 -7.66 5.29 -9.33
N VAL A 104 -8.13 6.48 -9.70
CA VAL A 104 -7.81 7.73 -9.00
C VAL A 104 -8.90 8.02 -7.96
N LEU A 105 -8.49 8.11 -6.69
CA LEU A 105 -9.37 8.44 -5.57
C LEU A 105 -9.61 9.95 -5.55
N ASN A 106 -10.48 10.41 -6.44
CA ASN A 106 -10.80 11.84 -6.64
C ASN A 106 -11.96 12.35 -5.76
N SER A 107 -12.41 11.57 -4.78
CA SER A 107 -13.51 11.92 -3.86
C SER A 107 -13.36 11.16 -2.55
N GLU A 108 -13.84 11.75 -1.45
CA GLU A 108 -13.91 11.15 -0.11
C GLU A 108 -14.57 9.76 -0.15
N ALA A 109 -15.63 9.57 -0.94
CA ALA A 109 -16.30 8.28 -1.06
C ALA A 109 -15.39 7.20 -1.67
N LYS A 110 -14.60 7.55 -2.68
CA LYS A 110 -13.64 6.62 -3.29
C LYS A 110 -12.49 6.32 -2.35
N TYR A 111 -12.06 7.30 -1.57
CA TYR A 111 -11.07 7.12 -0.52
C TYR A 111 -11.57 6.16 0.56
N ALA A 112 -12.80 6.34 1.06
CA ALA A 112 -13.43 5.44 2.03
C ALA A 112 -13.55 4.00 1.50
N LEU A 113 -13.95 3.83 0.23
CA LEU A 113 -14.00 2.52 -0.41
C LEU A 113 -12.60 1.86 -0.52
N GLY A 114 -11.57 2.64 -0.85
CA GLY A 114 -10.18 2.17 -0.86
C GLY A 114 -9.72 1.73 0.53
N PHE A 115 -10.00 2.53 1.56
CA PHE A 115 -9.69 2.22 2.94
C PHE A 115 -10.35 0.90 3.40
N ILE A 116 -11.66 0.76 3.18
CA ILE A 116 -12.40 -0.46 3.51
C ILE A 116 -11.84 -1.65 2.72
N GLY A 117 -11.54 -1.46 1.44
CA GLY A 117 -10.94 -2.49 0.58
C GLY A 117 -9.62 -3.01 1.14
N ILE A 118 -8.74 -2.14 1.63
CA ILE A 118 -7.45 -2.52 2.24
C ILE A 118 -7.66 -3.28 3.56
N VAL A 119 -8.57 -2.83 4.41
CA VAL A 119 -8.91 -3.54 5.66
C VAL A 119 -9.40 -4.95 5.34
N LEU A 120 -10.35 -5.09 4.41
CA LEU A 120 -10.88 -6.39 3.98
C LEU A 120 -9.80 -7.27 3.36
N MET A 121 -8.89 -6.69 2.59
CA MET A 121 -7.76 -7.41 1.99
C MET A 121 -6.81 -7.96 3.06
N GLY A 122 -6.53 -7.19 4.12
CA GLY A 122 -5.75 -7.65 5.27
C GLY A 122 -6.43 -8.78 6.05
N ILE A 123 -7.75 -8.67 6.26
CA ILE A 123 -8.55 -9.74 6.88
C ILE A 123 -8.52 -11.01 6.01
N LEU A 124 -8.64 -10.84 4.69
CA LEU A 124 -8.60 -11.95 3.72
C LEU A 124 -7.24 -12.65 3.71
N LEU A 125 -6.13 -11.93 3.93
CA LEU A 125 -4.80 -12.53 4.06
C LEU A 125 -4.70 -13.50 5.23
N GLU A 126 -5.13 -13.07 6.41
CA GLU A 126 -5.10 -13.93 7.60
C GLU A 126 -6.07 -15.11 7.46
N TRP A 127 -7.26 -14.87 6.91
CA TRP A 127 -8.21 -15.94 6.60
C TRP A 127 -7.63 -16.98 5.62
N TRP A 128 -6.95 -16.52 4.56
CA TRP A 128 -6.35 -17.41 3.57
C TRP A 128 -5.17 -18.18 4.15
N GLY A 129 -4.39 -17.58 5.05
CA GLY A 129 -3.33 -18.24 5.79
C GLY A 129 -3.86 -19.41 6.63
N GLU A 130 -4.90 -19.16 7.44
CA GLU A 130 -5.56 -20.20 8.23
C GLU A 130 -6.17 -21.30 7.33
N PHE A 131 -6.78 -20.91 6.21
CA PHE A 131 -7.28 -21.88 5.22
C PHE A 131 -6.17 -22.77 4.65
N GLN A 132 -4.98 -22.21 4.39
CA GLN A 132 -3.82 -22.98 3.91
C GLN A 132 -3.36 -23.99 4.97
N ASP A 133 -3.34 -23.60 6.25
CA ASP A 133 -2.99 -24.48 7.37
C ASP A 133 -4.01 -25.61 7.53
N GLN A 134 -5.31 -25.29 7.45
CA GLN A 134 -6.36 -26.30 7.44
C GLN A 134 -6.23 -27.26 6.28
N LEU A 135 -5.93 -26.77 5.07
CA LEU A 135 -5.74 -27.60 3.88
C LEU A 135 -4.53 -28.53 4.05
N HIS A 136 -3.42 -28.01 4.58
CA HIS A 136 -2.22 -28.79 4.87
C HIS A 136 -2.48 -29.88 5.90
N ARG A 137 -3.14 -29.55 7.03
CA ARG A 137 -3.51 -30.50 8.08
C ARG A 137 -4.48 -31.56 7.58
N ARG A 138 -5.48 -31.20 6.78
CA ARG A 138 -6.44 -32.16 6.18
C ARG A 138 -5.75 -33.15 5.25
N LEU A 139 -4.82 -32.67 4.42
CA LEU A 139 -4.04 -33.53 3.52
C LEU A 139 -3.11 -34.47 4.30
N LEU A 140 -2.45 -33.98 5.35
CA LEU A 140 -1.63 -34.83 6.22
C LEU A 140 -2.46 -35.90 6.94
N ARG A 141 -3.61 -35.54 7.54
CA ARG A 141 -4.49 -36.51 8.22
C ARG A 141 -5.02 -37.59 7.28
N THR A 142 -5.48 -37.21 6.09
CA THR A 142 -6.04 -38.16 5.10
C THR A 142 -5.01 -39.10 4.48
N LEU A 143 -3.73 -38.69 4.42
CA LEU A 143 -2.67 -39.48 3.78
C LEU A 143 -1.85 -40.31 4.76
N VAL A 144 -1.74 -39.90 6.03
CA VAL A 144 -0.91 -40.56 7.05
C VAL A 144 -1.73 -41.53 7.93
N VAL A 145 -3.03 -41.27 8.16
CA VAL A 145 -3.89 -42.10 9.03
C VAL A 145 -4.92 -42.87 8.19
N PRO A 146 -4.86 -44.22 8.10
CA PRO A 146 -5.93 -44.98 7.46
C PRO A 146 -7.20 -44.96 8.34
N PRO A 147 -8.41 -44.97 7.75
CA PRO A 147 -9.64 -44.99 8.54
C PRO A 147 -9.77 -46.35 9.23
N SER A 148 -9.61 -46.39 10.55
CA SER A 148 -9.97 -47.56 11.35
C SER A 148 -11.51 -47.60 11.46
N PRO A 149 -12.17 -48.72 11.11
CA PRO A 149 -13.54 -48.93 11.51
C PRO A 149 -13.48 -49.26 13.00
N ASP A 150 -13.82 -48.29 13.84
CA ASP A 150 -14.68 -48.45 15.02
C ASP A 150 -14.51 -47.25 15.96
N THR A 151 -15.59 -46.47 16.04
CA THR A 151 -16.19 -45.80 17.20
C THR A 151 -15.32 -45.36 18.39
N SER A 152 -15.42 -44.06 18.68
CA SER A 152 -15.22 -43.36 19.97
C SER A 152 -13.82 -43.50 20.59
N THR A 153 -12.99 -42.47 20.66
CA THR A 153 -13.08 -41.34 21.61
C THR A 153 -11.92 -40.40 21.31
N ALA A 154 -12.14 -39.11 21.47
CA ALA A 154 -11.11 -38.09 21.38
C ALA A 154 -10.07 -38.26 22.51
N HIS A 155 -8.78 -38.24 22.15
CA HIS A 155 -7.72 -37.68 22.98
C HIS A 155 -6.59 -37.25 22.04
N GLU A 156 -6.40 -35.94 21.90
CA GLU A 156 -5.22 -35.36 21.26
C GLU A 156 -4.09 -35.37 22.29
N ASP A 157 -3.11 -36.27 22.13
CA ASP A 157 -1.84 -36.26 22.86
C ASP A 157 -0.74 -35.59 21.99
N PRO A 158 0.00 -34.60 22.52
CA PRO A 158 1.00 -33.84 21.77
C PRO A 158 2.41 -34.46 21.76
N ASP A 159 2.61 -35.66 22.31
CA ASP A 159 3.94 -36.31 22.38
C ASP A 159 4.30 -37.15 21.12
N LEU A 160 3.46 -37.09 20.08
CA LEU A 160 3.49 -37.97 18.90
C LEU A 160 4.62 -37.68 17.88
N ASP A 161 5.49 -36.70 18.14
CA ASP A 161 6.56 -36.33 17.21
C ASP A 161 7.90 -37.05 17.51
N ILE A 162 8.13 -37.52 18.75
CA ILE A 162 9.40 -38.16 19.14
C ILE A 162 9.34 -39.69 19.00
N GLU A 163 8.21 -40.33 19.32
CA GLU A 163 8.04 -41.80 19.14
C GLU A 163 8.04 -42.23 17.66
N LEU A 164 7.57 -41.35 16.75
CA LEU A 164 7.49 -41.64 15.32
C LEU A 164 8.86 -42.02 14.70
N SER A 165 9.95 -41.47 15.24
CA SER A 165 11.32 -41.72 14.77
C SER A 165 11.91 -43.06 15.24
N LEU A 166 11.51 -43.53 16.42
CA LEU A 166 12.02 -44.78 17.01
C LEU A 166 11.26 -46.00 16.44
N GLU A 167 9.95 -45.88 16.25
CA GLU A 167 9.12 -46.91 15.61
C GLU A 167 9.46 -47.08 14.12
N ASP A 168 9.76 -46.00 13.38
CA ASP A 168 10.18 -46.08 11.97
C ASP A 168 11.51 -46.86 11.80
N THR A 169 12.36 -46.92 12.83
CA THR A 169 13.61 -47.69 12.81
C THR A 169 13.40 -49.18 13.11
N LEU A 170 12.29 -49.54 13.76
CA LEU A 170 11.92 -50.92 14.11
C LEU A 170 10.98 -51.60 13.10
N LEU A 171 10.32 -50.83 12.22
CA LEU A 171 9.39 -51.40 11.23
C LEU A 171 10.10 -52.14 10.07
N PRO A 172 9.58 -53.30 9.60
CA PRO A 172 10.14 -54.01 8.45
C PRO A 172 10.11 -53.15 7.17
N ALA A 173 11.12 -53.31 6.29
CA ALA A 173 11.35 -52.46 5.12
C ALA A 173 10.15 -52.34 4.15
N ASP A 174 9.28 -53.34 4.14
CA ASP A 174 8.05 -53.39 3.33
C ASP A 174 7.00 -52.37 3.80
N GLN A 175 6.83 -52.18 5.13
CA GLN A 175 5.91 -51.17 5.67
C GLN A 175 6.44 -49.74 5.53
N ARG A 176 7.76 -49.54 5.54
CA ARG A 176 8.38 -48.23 5.25
C ARG A 176 8.09 -47.74 3.84
N ALA A 177 8.05 -48.66 2.87
CA ALA A 177 7.69 -48.34 1.49
C ALA A 177 6.22 -47.94 1.35
N GLN A 178 5.32 -48.56 2.14
CA GLN A 178 3.90 -48.25 2.15
C GLN A 178 3.55 -46.93 2.86
N ARG A 179 4.30 -46.55 3.91
CA ARG A 179 4.19 -45.24 4.59
C ARG A 179 4.74 -44.09 3.74
N ARG A 180 5.66 -44.36 2.81
CA ARG A 180 6.13 -43.44 1.74
C ARG A 180 5.14 -43.32 0.57
N ARG A 181 3.82 -43.30 0.82
CA ARG A 181 2.87 -42.96 -0.24
C ARG A 181 3.05 -41.49 -0.62
N SER A 182 3.71 -41.29 -1.76
CA SER A 182 3.83 -40.01 -2.44
C SER A 182 2.48 -39.30 -2.46
N LEU A 183 2.44 -38.03 -2.03
CA LEU A 183 1.25 -37.19 -2.18
C LEU A 183 0.75 -37.28 -3.63
N PRO A 184 -0.56 -37.47 -3.86
CA PRO A 184 -1.11 -37.46 -5.21
C PRO A 184 -0.81 -36.10 -5.86
N PHE A 185 -0.49 -36.11 -7.15
CA PHE A 185 -0.07 -34.91 -7.88
C PHE A 185 -1.10 -33.77 -7.78
N SER A 186 -2.39 -34.09 -7.78
CA SER A 186 -3.48 -33.12 -7.61
C SER A 186 -3.43 -32.41 -6.26
N ALA A 187 -3.14 -33.11 -5.16
CA ALA A 187 -3.00 -32.49 -3.84
C ALA A 187 -1.80 -31.53 -3.78
N ARG A 188 -0.68 -31.90 -4.42
CA ARG A 188 0.51 -31.03 -4.52
C ARG A 188 0.20 -29.79 -5.35
N ALA A 189 -0.54 -29.94 -6.45
CA ALA A 189 -0.97 -28.82 -7.29
C ALA A 189 -1.92 -27.87 -6.55
N VAL A 190 -2.88 -28.38 -5.78
CA VAL A 190 -3.81 -27.55 -4.99
C VAL A 190 -3.09 -26.79 -3.87
N LEU A 191 -2.16 -27.44 -3.17
CA LEU A 191 -1.34 -26.79 -2.14
C LEU A 191 -0.45 -25.69 -2.75
N ALA A 192 0.19 -25.98 -3.89
CA ALA A 192 1.01 -24.98 -4.59
C ALA A 192 0.17 -23.80 -5.10
N ALA A 193 -1.00 -24.07 -5.69
CA ALA A 193 -1.89 -23.03 -6.21
C ALA A 193 -2.45 -22.13 -5.10
N SER A 194 -2.84 -22.71 -3.95
CA SER A 194 -3.31 -21.94 -2.80
C SER A 194 -2.19 -21.07 -2.18
N TYR A 195 -0.96 -21.59 -2.10
CA TYR A 195 0.21 -20.81 -1.67
C TYR A 195 0.53 -19.66 -2.63
N MET A 196 0.48 -19.92 -3.95
CA MET A 196 0.66 -18.87 -4.97
C MET A 196 -0.39 -17.76 -4.83
N GLY A 197 -1.65 -18.12 -4.55
CA GLY A 197 -2.73 -17.16 -4.28
C GLY A 197 -2.45 -16.29 -3.04
N MET A 198 -2.03 -16.92 -1.93
CA MET A 198 -1.67 -16.22 -0.70
C MET A 198 -0.53 -15.20 -0.94
N MET A 199 0.53 -15.63 -1.63
CA MET A 199 1.67 -14.77 -1.93
C MET A 199 1.27 -13.59 -2.82
N ALA A 200 0.43 -13.80 -3.83
CA ALA A 200 -0.08 -12.73 -4.66
C ALA A 200 -0.83 -11.67 -3.84
N LEU A 201 -1.69 -12.11 -2.91
CA LEU A 201 -2.42 -11.23 -2.01
C LEU A 201 -1.47 -10.43 -1.09
N ALA A 202 -0.42 -11.09 -0.58
CA ALA A 202 0.56 -10.46 0.30
C ALA A 202 1.34 -9.37 -0.44
N TYR A 203 1.70 -9.60 -1.70
CA TYR A 203 2.33 -8.59 -2.55
C TYR A 203 1.40 -7.41 -2.84
N PHE A 204 0.08 -7.60 -2.95
CA PHE A 204 -0.84 -6.48 -3.11
C PHE A 204 -0.88 -5.58 -1.86
N ILE A 205 -0.94 -6.15 -0.66
CA ILE A 205 -0.83 -5.35 0.58
C ILE A 205 0.53 -4.68 0.68
N MET A 206 1.61 -5.36 0.29
CA MET A 206 2.94 -4.76 0.25
C MET A 206 3.01 -3.55 -0.69
N LEU A 207 2.40 -3.64 -1.88
CA LEU A 207 2.30 -2.52 -2.81
C LEU A 207 1.53 -1.33 -2.19
N VAL A 208 0.46 -1.61 -1.45
CA VAL A 208 -0.29 -0.58 -0.72
C VAL A 208 0.58 0.10 0.33
N VAL A 209 1.33 -0.65 1.13
CA VAL A 209 2.23 -0.09 2.15
C VAL A 209 3.33 0.75 1.53
N MET A 210 3.86 0.33 0.38
CA MET A 210 4.87 1.08 -0.39
C MET A 210 4.35 2.38 -1.00
N SER A 211 3.03 2.63 -0.96
CA SER A 211 2.51 3.94 -1.37
C SER A 211 2.91 5.04 -0.39
N TYR A 212 3.23 4.71 0.88
CA TYR A 212 3.50 5.64 1.98
C TYR A 212 2.34 6.59 2.31
N GLU A 213 1.11 6.25 1.94
CA GLU A 213 -0.07 6.97 2.39
C GLU A 213 -0.43 6.54 3.82
N SER A 214 -0.47 7.51 4.73
CA SER A 214 -0.67 7.26 6.17
C SER A 214 -1.99 6.53 6.48
N GLY A 215 -3.09 6.89 5.82
CA GLY A 215 -4.38 6.25 6.07
C GLY A 215 -4.44 4.81 5.57
N PHE A 216 -3.87 4.52 4.40
CA PHE A 216 -3.77 3.15 3.87
C PHE A 216 -2.83 2.27 4.68
N PHE A 217 -1.75 2.82 5.22
CA PHE A 217 -0.89 2.10 6.16
C PHE A 217 -1.67 1.69 7.41
N VAL A 218 -2.39 2.63 8.03
CA VAL A 218 -3.24 2.34 9.19
C VAL A 218 -4.32 1.31 8.83
N ALA A 219 -4.96 1.43 7.66
CA ALA A 219 -5.94 0.46 7.17
C ALA A 219 -5.36 -0.95 7.05
N ALA A 220 -4.13 -1.08 6.52
CA ALA A 220 -3.47 -2.37 6.39
C ALA A 220 -3.14 -2.99 7.75
N VAL A 221 -2.62 -2.20 8.69
CA VAL A 221 -2.34 -2.65 10.06
C VAL A 221 -3.63 -3.08 10.78
N LEU A 222 -4.70 -2.28 10.66
CA LEU A 222 -6.01 -2.62 11.22
C LEU A 222 -6.59 -3.89 10.60
N GLY A 223 -6.48 -4.06 9.28
CA GLY A 223 -6.94 -5.25 8.57
C GLY A 223 -6.22 -6.52 9.03
N MET A 224 -4.89 -6.49 9.12
CA MET A 224 -4.10 -7.61 9.63
C MET A 224 -4.39 -7.89 11.12
N GLY A 225 -4.52 -6.85 11.95
CA GLY A 225 -4.86 -7.00 13.37
C GLY A 225 -6.26 -7.59 13.61
N LEU A 226 -7.26 -7.14 12.85
CA LEU A 226 -8.61 -7.69 12.89
C LEU A 226 -8.65 -9.13 12.35
N GLY A 227 -7.92 -9.40 11.26
CA GLY A 227 -7.78 -10.75 10.71
C GLY A 227 -7.19 -11.72 11.74
N PHE A 228 -6.12 -11.32 12.41
CA PHE A 228 -5.53 -12.09 13.51
C PHE A 228 -6.55 -12.38 14.61
N PHE A 229 -7.29 -11.35 15.06
CA PHE A 229 -8.28 -11.48 16.12
C PHE A 229 -9.43 -12.44 15.78
N PHE A 230 -9.90 -12.47 14.53
CA PHE A 230 -11.03 -13.30 14.12
C PHE A 230 -10.64 -14.74 13.78
N PHE A 231 -9.45 -14.98 13.24
CA PHE A 231 -9.10 -16.27 12.65
C PHE A 231 -8.03 -17.05 13.42
N ARG A 232 -7.24 -16.41 14.29
CA ARG A 232 -6.27 -17.16 15.11
C ARG A 232 -6.87 -17.49 16.47
N ASP A 233 -7.01 -18.79 16.73
CA ASP A 233 -7.37 -19.31 18.04
C ASP A 233 -6.26 -19.02 19.05
N VAL A 234 -6.44 -17.95 19.83
CA VAL A 234 -5.61 -17.63 21.01
C VAL A 234 -5.90 -18.57 22.18
N ASP A 235 -6.95 -19.39 22.10
CA ASP A 235 -7.37 -20.32 23.15
C ASP A 235 -6.40 -21.51 23.30
N ALA A 236 -5.54 -21.78 22.31
CA ALA A 236 -4.47 -22.76 22.41
C ALA A 236 -3.35 -22.36 23.40
N LEU A 237 -3.36 -21.12 23.91
CA LEU A 237 -2.38 -20.62 24.88
C LEU A 237 -2.77 -20.86 26.34
N HIS A 238 -3.94 -21.45 26.60
CA HIS A 238 -4.19 -22.12 27.86
C HIS A 238 -3.77 -23.58 27.68
N PRO A 239 -2.52 -23.98 28.03
CA PRO A 239 -2.32 -25.36 28.36
C PRO A 239 -3.30 -25.63 29.50
N SER A 240 -4.30 -26.48 29.26
CA SER A 240 -4.93 -27.22 30.33
C SER A 240 -3.90 -28.21 30.87
N GLY A 241 -2.79 -27.66 31.39
CA GLY A 241 -1.93 -28.33 32.32
C GLY A 241 -2.82 -28.56 33.51
N ASN A 242 -3.31 -29.78 33.63
CA ASN A 242 -3.84 -30.30 34.85
C ASN A 242 -2.79 -30.03 35.94
N PRO A 243 -2.95 -29.03 36.80
CA PRO A 243 -2.05 -28.86 37.92
C PRO A 243 -2.60 -29.82 38.96
N ASP A 244 -2.24 -31.10 38.85
CA ASP A 244 -2.40 -32.03 39.96
C ASP A 244 -1.11 -32.00 40.79
N PRO A 245 -1.05 -31.20 41.88
CA PRO A 245 0.02 -31.27 42.87
C PRO A 245 -0.08 -32.52 43.77
N CYS A 246 -0.93 -33.50 43.43
CA CYS A 246 -1.29 -34.60 44.32
C CYS A 246 -0.56 -35.94 44.07
N CYS A 247 0.34 -36.04 43.07
CA CYS A 247 1.32 -37.15 43.03
C CYS A 247 2.56 -36.85 43.89
N SER A 248 2.32 -36.22 45.04
CA SER A 248 3.26 -35.99 46.14
C SER A 248 2.75 -36.76 47.36
N THR A 249 3.03 -38.06 47.42
CA THR A 249 3.21 -38.82 48.67
C THR A 249 4.14 -39.99 48.41
#